data_AF-A0A3S4X2V7-F1
#
_entry.id   AF-A0A3S4X2V7-F1
#
_cell.length_a   1.000
_cell.length_b   1.000
_cell.length_c   1.000
_cell.angle_alpha   90.00
_cell.angle_beta   90.00
_cell.angle_gamma   90.00
#
_symmetry.space_group_name_H-M   'P 1'
#
loop_
_entity.id
_entity.type
_entity.pdbx_description
1 polymer ?
#
loop_
_entity_poly.entity_id
_entity_poly.type
_entity_poly.pdbx_seq_one_letter_code
_entity_poly.pdbx_strand_id
1 'polypeptide(L)'
;MTIRDPFHFQTGSLPLLISIPHAGTQLTPAVEAGLTPDARALPDTDWHIPQLYDFARGLGASILVGNYSRFVIDLNRPADDKPLYSTATTGLYPDVLFNGDPSFLPGKAPDEQERAGYLQQIWQPYHQQLQDELARLKAQHGYALLFDAHSIASVIPRLFDGKLPDLNLGTNDGASCAVTLSDRLVTCCERQQQFSHVLNGRFKGGYITRAYGKPAENQHAVQLELAQVNYMSEQYPFAFDAARAAPLQRLLSQMIDSMVDWGAQQR
;
A
#
# COMPACT_ATOMS: atom_id res chain seq x y z
N MET A 1 -17.72 -7.19 19.21
CA MET A 1 -18.17 -7.42 17.81
C MET A 1 -17.16 -8.34 17.15
N THR A 2 -17.59 -9.24 16.27
CA THR A 2 -16.68 -10.13 15.53
C THR A 2 -16.27 -9.46 14.23
N ILE A 3 -14.99 -9.12 14.09
CA ILE A 3 -14.38 -8.77 12.80
C ILE A 3 -14.54 -9.98 11.87
N ARG A 4 -14.93 -9.75 10.62
CA ARG A 4 -15.08 -10.80 9.61
C ARG A 4 -14.21 -10.47 8.43
N ASP A 5 -13.57 -11.50 7.87
CA ASP A 5 -12.78 -11.40 6.64
C ASP A 5 -11.87 -10.16 6.64
N PRO A 6 -10.88 -10.06 7.55
CA PRO A 6 -10.04 -8.85 7.69
C PRO A 6 -9.30 -8.48 6.40
N PHE A 7 -9.13 -9.46 5.51
CA PHE A 7 -8.54 -9.30 4.20
C PHE A 7 -9.17 -10.27 3.20
N HIS A 8 -8.95 -9.99 1.92
CA HIS A 8 -9.10 -10.94 0.84
C HIS A 8 -7.72 -11.39 0.35
N PHE A 9 -7.50 -12.71 0.27
CA PHE A 9 -6.27 -13.28 -0.24
C PHE A 9 -6.55 -14.20 -1.43
N GLN A 10 -5.78 -13.99 -2.49
CA GLN A 10 -5.74 -14.86 -3.65
C GLN A 10 -4.32 -15.36 -3.83
N THR A 11 -4.15 -16.68 -3.75
CA THR A 11 -2.86 -17.31 -4.03
C THR A 11 -2.56 -17.29 -5.53
N GLY A 12 -1.29 -17.08 -5.87
CA GLY A 12 -0.73 -17.16 -7.21
C GLY A 12 0.40 -18.19 -7.29
N SER A 13 1.04 -18.26 -8.46
CA SER A 13 2.14 -19.18 -8.79
C SER A 13 3.45 -18.50 -9.14
N LEU A 14 3.45 -17.17 -9.32
CA LEU A 14 4.67 -16.39 -9.50
C LEU A 14 5.36 -16.15 -8.14
N PRO A 15 6.68 -15.93 -8.09
CA PRO A 15 7.41 -15.55 -6.88
C PRO A 15 7.13 -14.10 -6.45
N LEU A 16 5.89 -13.63 -6.61
CA LEU A 16 5.45 -12.26 -6.39
C LEU A 16 4.17 -12.24 -5.56
N LEU A 17 4.20 -11.48 -4.47
CA LEU A 17 3.04 -11.04 -3.71
C LEU A 17 2.81 -9.55 -3.93
N ILE A 18 1.59 -9.16 -4.27
CA ILE A 18 1.12 -7.78 -4.25
C ILE A 18 0.30 -7.56 -2.97
N SER A 19 0.75 -6.63 -2.13
CA SER A 19 0.07 -6.20 -0.91
C SER A 19 -0.68 -4.90 -1.19
N ILE A 20 -1.98 -4.84 -0.86
CA ILE A 20 -2.86 -3.67 -1.01
C ILE A 20 -3.50 -3.41 0.37
N PRO A 21 -2.77 -2.76 1.29
CA PRO A 21 -3.19 -2.66 2.68
C PRO A 21 -4.30 -1.62 2.91
N HIS A 22 -4.49 -0.65 2.01
CA HIS A 22 -5.28 0.56 2.28
C HIS A 22 -6.50 0.76 1.37
N ALA A 23 -6.90 -0.26 0.61
CA ALA A 23 -8.10 -0.20 -0.24
C ALA A 23 -9.41 -0.54 0.48
N GLY A 24 -9.33 -0.98 1.74
CA GLY A 24 -10.48 -1.38 2.55
C GLY A 24 -11.37 -0.20 2.90
N THR A 25 -12.69 -0.43 2.93
CA THR A 25 -13.69 0.61 3.25
C THR A 25 -14.63 0.20 4.38
N GLN A 26 -14.50 -1.03 4.89
CA GLN A 26 -15.31 -1.46 6.02
C GLN A 26 -14.91 -0.69 7.28
N LEU A 27 -15.92 -0.28 8.04
CA LEU A 27 -15.77 0.38 9.33
C LEU A 27 -16.35 -0.51 10.43
N THR A 28 -15.78 -0.40 11.62
CA THR A 28 -16.44 -0.92 12.82
C THR A 28 -17.49 0.09 13.29
N PRO A 29 -18.52 -0.31 14.06
CA PRO A 29 -19.55 0.59 14.57
C PRO A 29 -18.97 1.75 15.38
N ALA A 30 -17.90 1.50 16.15
CA ALA A 30 -17.22 2.53 16.92
C ALA A 30 -16.59 3.58 16.01
N VAL A 31 -15.90 3.13 14.95
CA VAL A 31 -15.29 4.03 13.97
C VAL A 31 -16.37 4.79 13.21
N GLU A 32 -17.34 4.07 12.62
CA GLU A 32 -18.44 4.66 11.84
C GLU A 32 -19.23 5.72 12.63
N ALA A 33 -19.57 5.44 13.89
CA ALA A 33 -20.28 6.39 14.75
C ALA A 33 -19.40 7.58 15.18
N GLY A 34 -18.09 7.40 15.20
CA GLY A 34 -17.13 8.41 15.66
C GLY A 34 -16.61 9.36 14.59
N LEU A 35 -16.64 8.98 13.31
CA LEU A 35 -16.06 9.79 12.22
C LEU A 35 -16.68 11.20 12.14
N THR A 36 -15.83 12.20 11.91
CA THR A 36 -16.26 13.55 11.54
C THR A 36 -16.94 13.54 10.16
N PRO A 37 -17.76 14.57 9.84
CA PRO A 37 -18.35 14.68 8.50
C PRO A 37 -17.34 14.58 7.35
N ASP A 38 -16.16 15.18 7.52
CA ASP A 38 -15.09 15.20 6.50
C ASP A 38 -14.44 13.83 6.33
N ALA A 39 -14.37 13.03 7.40
CA ALA A 39 -13.80 11.69 7.36
C ALA A 39 -14.76 10.62 6.81
N ARG A 40 -16.09 10.86 6.81
CA ARG A 40 -17.11 9.87 6.39
C ARG A 40 -16.95 9.39 4.95
N ALA A 41 -16.42 10.23 4.08
CA ALA A 41 -16.15 9.87 2.69
C ALA A 41 -14.93 8.95 2.55
N LEU A 42 -14.15 8.74 3.61
CA LEU A 42 -12.89 8.00 3.62
C LEU A 42 -11.85 8.55 2.63
N PRO A 43 -11.52 9.87 2.70
CA PRO A 43 -10.67 10.54 1.71
C PRO A 43 -9.24 9.99 1.64
N ASP A 44 -8.74 9.38 2.72
CA ASP A 44 -7.38 8.86 2.82
C ASP A 44 -7.25 7.38 2.39
N THR A 45 -8.30 6.83 1.78
CA THR A 45 -8.33 5.44 1.26
C THR A 45 -7.60 5.38 -0.09
N ASP A 46 -6.90 4.27 -0.30
CA ASP A 46 -6.25 3.94 -1.57
C ASP A 46 -7.30 3.34 -2.53
N TRP A 47 -8.26 4.17 -2.93
CA TRP A 47 -9.42 3.78 -3.72
C TRP A 47 -9.03 3.07 -5.02
N HIS A 48 -9.83 2.09 -5.44
CA HIS A 48 -9.69 1.36 -6.72
C HIS A 48 -8.37 0.63 -6.98
N ILE A 49 -7.41 0.59 -6.04
CA ILE A 49 -6.16 -0.15 -6.25
C ILE A 49 -6.40 -1.63 -6.62
N PRO A 50 -7.34 -2.38 -6.01
CA PRO A 50 -7.63 -3.75 -6.47
C PRO A 50 -8.04 -3.79 -7.96
N GLN A 51 -8.92 -2.89 -8.39
CA GLN A 51 -9.34 -2.78 -9.80
C GLN A 51 -8.17 -2.36 -10.72
N LEU A 52 -7.32 -1.44 -10.26
CA LEU A 52 -6.17 -0.97 -11.02
C LEU A 52 -5.17 -2.11 -11.28
N TYR A 53 -4.98 -3.00 -10.30
CA TYR A 53 -4.07 -4.15 -10.36
C TYR A 53 -4.75 -5.46 -10.82
N ASP A 54 -6.00 -5.44 -11.29
CA ASP A 54 -6.71 -6.65 -11.70
C ASP A 54 -5.94 -7.50 -12.75
N PHE A 55 -5.11 -6.86 -13.58
CA PHE A 55 -4.25 -7.55 -14.55
C PHE A 55 -3.28 -8.54 -13.88
N ALA A 56 -2.83 -8.26 -12.65
CA ALA A 56 -1.82 -9.06 -11.97
C ALA A 56 -2.33 -10.46 -11.58
N ARG A 57 -3.65 -10.62 -11.41
CA ARG A 57 -4.27 -11.93 -11.26
C ARG A 57 -4.04 -12.80 -12.49
N GLY A 58 -4.17 -12.21 -13.68
CA GLY A 58 -3.93 -12.90 -14.95
C GLY A 58 -2.47 -13.30 -15.18
N LEU A 59 -1.53 -12.57 -14.58
CA LEU A 59 -0.11 -12.91 -14.57
C LEU A 59 0.22 -14.07 -13.60
N GLY A 60 -0.67 -14.35 -12.65
CA GLY A 60 -0.47 -15.39 -11.63
C GLY A 60 0.27 -14.91 -10.39
N ALA A 61 0.25 -13.59 -10.10
CA ALA A 61 0.73 -13.06 -8.83
C ALA A 61 -0.22 -13.41 -7.68
N SER A 62 0.33 -13.60 -6.48
CA SER A 62 -0.48 -13.62 -5.26
C SER A 62 -0.91 -12.20 -4.91
N ILE A 63 -2.13 -12.02 -4.42
CA ILE A 63 -2.69 -10.71 -4.07
C ILE A 63 -3.33 -10.77 -2.68
N LEU A 64 -2.96 -9.81 -1.83
CA LEU A 64 -3.52 -9.62 -0.50
C LEU A 64 -4.11 -8.21 -0.39
N VAL A 65 -5.39 -8.10 -0.04
CA VAL A 65 -6.12 -6.83 0.05
C VAL A 65 -6.75 -6.68 1.43
N GLY A 66 -6.46 -5.58 2.13
CA GLY A 66 -7.13 -5.24 3.39
C GLY A 66 -8.60 -4.85 3.16
N ASN A 67 -9.52 -5.34 3.99
CA ASN A 67 -10.95 -5.06 3.83
C ASN A 67 -11.45 -3.90 4.69
N TYR A 68 -10.75 -3.60 5.79
CA TYR A 68 -11.11 -2.51 6.69
C TYR A 68 -10.37 -1.21 6.34
N SER A 69 -11.05 -0.09 6.55
CA SER A 69 -10.44 1.23 6.34
C SER A 69 -9.27 1.44 7.27
N ARG A 70 -8.28 2.20 6.80
CA ARG A 70 -7.15 2.66 7.61
C ARG A 70 -7.58 3.45 8.85
N PHE A 71 -8.78 4.03 8.86
CA PHE A 71 -9.34 4.70 10.05
C PHE A 71 -9.73 3.71 11.17
N VAL A 72 -9.87 2.42 10.85
CA VAL A 72 -9.96 1.36 11.86
C VAL A 72 -8.57 1.02 12.37
N ILE A 73 -7.66 0.66 11.46
CA ILE A 73 -6.25 0.38 11.75
C ILE A 73 -5.42 0.47 10.47
N ASP A 74 -4.27 1.11 10.53
CA ASP A 74 -3.34 1.26 9.40
C ASP A 74 -2.44 0.02 9.29
N LEU A 75 -2.70 -0.81 8.27
CA LEU A 75 -1.95 -2.03 7.98
C LEU A 75 -0.50 -1.80 7.52
N ASN A 76 -0.08 -0.56 7.24
CA ASN A 76 1.29 -0.21 6.86
C ASN A 76 2.00 0.61 7.95
N ARG A 77 1.60 0.41 9.21
CA ARG A 77 2.25 0.91 10.43
C ARG A 77 2.66 -0.23 11.36
N PRO A 78 3.72 -0.05 12.17
CA PRO A 78 4.15 -1.08 13.11
C PRO A 78 3.12 -1.26 14.23
N ALA A 79 3.00 -2.48 14.75
CA ALA A 79 2.07 -2.81 15.84
C ALA A 79 2.31 -2.03 17.15
N ASP A 80 3.54 -1.52 17.36
CA ASP A 80 3.89 -0.69 18.52
C ASP A 80 3.68 0.82 18.29
N ASP A 81 3.09 1.18 17.14
CA ASP A 81 2.77 2.55 16.72
C ASP A 81 3.97 3.52 16.73
N LYS A 82 5.20 2.98 16.65
CA LYS A 82 6.38 3.84 16.57
C LYS A 82 6.40 4.62 15.24
N PRO A 83 6.61 5.95 15.27
CA PRO A 83 6.73 6.74 14.04
C PRO A 83 7.85 6.22 13.15
N LEU A 84 7.55 6.05 11.86
CA LEU A 84 8.53 5.62 10.85
C LEU A 84 9.29 6.79 10.22
N TYR A 85 8.72 8.00 10.27
CA TYR A 85 9.30 9.20 9.69
C TYR A 85 9.32 10.33 10.74
N SER A 86 10.26 11.25 10.58
CA SER A 86 10.36 12.47 11.38
C SER A 86 9.42 13.59 10.89
N THR A 87 8.79 13.43 9.73
CA THR A 87 7.86 14.40 9.13
C THR A 87 6.40 14.09 9.53
N ALA A 88 5.47 14.99 9.19
CA ALA A 88 4.06 14.80 9.46
C ALA A 88 3.56 13.46 8.90
N THR A 89 2.96 12.65 9.77
CA THR A 89 2.47 11.30 9.47
C THR A 89 1.21 11.01 10.29
N THR A 90 0.54 9.91 9.95
CA THR A 90 -0.50 9.26 10.76
C THR A 90 0.08 8.04 11.48
N GLY A 91 -0.50 7.66 12.61
CA GLY A 91 -0.16 6.44 13.37
C GLY A 91 -0.94 5.21 12.92
N LEU A 92 -0.75 4.11 13.65
CA LEU A 92 -1.44 2.81 13.54
C LEU A 92 -2.96 2.97 13.70
N TYR A 93 -3.40 3.92 14.52
CA TYR A 93 -4.80 4.33 14.65
C TYR A 93 -4.91 5.81 14.25
N PRO A 94 -5.07 6.13 12.95
CA PRO A 94 -5.12 7.51 12.48
C PRO A 94 -6.24 8.31 13.15
N ASP A 95 -5.88 9.36 13.88
CA ASP A 95 -6.80 10.29 14.53
C ASP A 95 -6.92 11.64 13.80
N VAL A 96 -6.06 11.86 12.80
CA VAL A 96 -6.04 13.03 11.92
C VAL A 96 -6.01 12.58 10.46
N LEU A 97 -6.78 13.28 9.62
CA LEU A 97 -6.78 13.12 8.18
C LEU A 97 -5.45 13.63 7.60
N PHE A 98 -5.17 13.28 6.35
CA PHE A 98 -3.97 13.76 5.66
C PHE A 98 -3.90 15.28 5.54
N ASN A 99 -5.04 15.96 5.36
CA ASN A 99 -5.11 17.42 5.33
C ASN A 99 -4.91 18.08 6.72
N GLY A 100 -4.96 17.31 7.81
CA GLY A 100 -4.75 17.75 9.19
C GLY A 100 -6.02 17.87 10.03
N ASP A 101 -7.20 17.71 9.43
CA ASP A 101 -8.46 17.76 10.16
C ASP A 101 -8.66 16.51 11.04
N PRO A 102 -9.41 16.60 12.16
CA PRO A 102 -9.68 15.43 13.00
C PRO A 102 -10.46 14.34 12.26
N SER A 103 -10.02 13.08 12.40
CA SER A 103 -10.74 11.92 11.86
C SER A 103 -12.01 11.62 12.66
N PHE A 104 -11.98 11.88 13.97
CA PHE A 104 -13.07 11.56 14.90
C PHE A 104 -13.62 12.81 15.59
N LEU A 105 -14.92 12.79 15.88
CA LEU A 105 -15.55 13.75 16.78
C LEU A 105 -14.86 13.73 18.17
N PRO A 106 -14.84 14.86 18.90
CA PRO A 106 -14.19 14.92 20.21
C PRO A 106 -14.68 13.81 21.16
N GLY A 107 -13.73 13.01 21.67
CA GLY A 107 -14.03 11.89 22.59
C GLY A 107 -14.76 10.69 21.94
N LYS A 108 -14.75 10.59 20.60
CA LYS A 108 -15.38 9.49 19.85
C LYS A 108 -14.40 8.64 19.05
N ALA A 109 -13.10 8.78 19.28
CA ALA A 109 -12.13 7.84 18.75
C ALA A 109 -12.31 6.46 19.43
N PRO A 110 -11.98 5.36 18.74
CA PRO A 110 -12.05 4.03 19.35
C PRO A 110 -11.20 3.92 20.61
N ASP A 111 -11.72 3.24 21.62
CA ASP A 111 -11.02 3.06 22.90
C ASP A 111 -9.88 2.03 22.81
N GLU A 112 -9.14 1.85 23.91
CA GLU A 112 -8.02 0.91 23.96
C GLU A 112 -8.43 -0.55 23.73
N GLN A 113 -9.62 -0.95 24.19
CA GLN A 113 -10.11 -2.32 24.04
C GLN A 113 -10.50 -2.58 22.58
N GLU A 114 -11.14 -1.63 21.92
CA GLU A 114 -11.47 -1.67 20.51
C GLU A 114 -10.21 -1.73 19.64
N ARG A 115 -9.25 -0.84 19.91
CA ARG A 115 -7.95 -0.81 19.23
C ARG A 115 -7.18 -2.12 19.37
N ALA A 116 -7.09 -2.67 20.59
CA ALA A 116 -6.48 -3.98 20.82
C ALA A 116 -7.18 -5.08 20.02
N GLY A 117 -8.51 -5.02 19.91
CA GLY A 117 -9.31 -5.90 19.05
C GLY A 117 -8.94 -5.77 17.57
N TYR A 118 -8.76 -4.55 17.05
CA TYR A 118 -8.35 -4.31 15.66
C TYR A 118 -6.95 -4.85 15.39
N LEU A 119 -6.01 -4.64 16.30
CA LEU A 119 -4.66 -5.19 16.19
C LEU A 119 -4.70 -6.72 16.10
N GLN A 120 -5.45 -7.37 16.99
CA GLN A 120 -5.54 -8.83 17.06
C GLN A 120 -6.30 -9.45 15.88
N GLN A 121 -7.38 -8.82 15.43
CA GLN A 121 -8.32 -9.43 14.48
C GLN A 121 -8.18 -8.93 13.04
N ILE A 122 -7.45 -7.83 12.81
CA ILE A 122 -7.25 -7.25 11.47
C ILE A 122 -5.77 -7.21 11.11
N TRP A 123 -4.97 -6.51 11.91
CA TRP A 123 -3.55 -6.30 11.62
C TRP A 123 -2.74 -7.60 11.70
N GLN A 124 -2.85 -8.33 12.82
CA GLN A 124 -2.10 -9.58 13.00
C GLN A 124 -2.42 -10.62 11.91
N PRO A 125 -3.70 -10.90 11.57
CA PRO A 125 -4.02 -11.81 10.48
C PRO A 125 -3.48 -11.36 9.10
N TYR A 126 -3.56 -10.07 8.78
CA TYR A 126 -3.01 -9.53 7.52
C TYR A 126 -1.49 -9.76 7.43
N HIS A 127 -0.78 -9.42 8.50
CA HIS A 127 0.67 -9.56 8.58
C HIS A 127 1.13 -11.02 8.63
N GLN A 128 0.36 -11.91 9.26
CA GLN A 128 0.61 -13.35 9.24
C GLN A 128 0.45 -13.91 7.82
N GLN A 129 -0.63 -13.55 7.12
CA GLN A 129 -0.84 -13.98 5.73
C GLN A 129 0.26 -13.48 4.79
N LEU A 130 0.73 -12.24 4.97
CA LEU A 130 1.89 -11.67 4.27
C LEU A 130 3.15 -12.52 4.48
N GLN A 131 3.45 -12.84 5.74
CA GLN A 131 4.63 -13.62 6.11
C GLN A 131 4.56 -15.05 5.55
N ASP A 132 3.42 -15.71 5.70
CA ASP A 132 3.20 -17.09 5.25
C ASP A 132 3.35 -17.20 3.74
N GLU A 133 2.78 -16.25 3.00
CA GLU A 133 2.86 -16.26 1.55
C GLU A 133 4.27 -15.99 1.03
N LEU A 134 4.98 -15.03 1.61
CA LEU A 134 6.38 -14.77 1.24
C LEU A 134 7.27 -15.98 1.55
N ALA A 135 7.05 -16.64 2.69
CA ALA A 135 7.76 -17.87 3.04
C ALA A 135 7.47 -19.00 2.05
N ARG A 136 6.20 -19.19 1.65
CA ARG A 136 5.78 -20.18 0.65
C ARG A 136 6.45 -19.92 -0.70
N LEU A 137 6.38 -18.69 -1.20
CA LEU A 137 6.98 -18.30 -2.48
C LEU A 137 8.50 -18.53 -2.47
N LYS A 138 9.17 -18.12 -1.40
CA LYS A 138 10.61 -18.34 -1.24
C LYS A 138 10.97 -19.82 -1.20
N ALA A 139 10.20 -20.64 -0.48
CA ALA A 139 10.42 -22.08 -0.43
C ALA A 139 10.26 -22.75 -1.80
N GLN A 140 9.31 -22.28 -2.62
CA GLN A 140 9.04 -22.82 -3.95
C GLN A 140 10.04 -22.34 -5.02
N HIS A 141 10.53 -21.11 -4.91
CA HIS A 141 11.26 -20.44 -6.00
C HIS A 141 12.72 -20.08 -5.67
N GLY A 142 13.13 -20.21 -4.41
CA GLY A 142 14.44 -19.79 -3.88
C GLY A 142 14.51 -18.31 -3.46
N TYR A 143 13.50 -17.51 -3.81
CA TYR A 143 13.38 -16.09 -3.51
C TYR A 143 11.90 -15.67 -3.49
N ALA A 144 11.61 -14.51 -2.92
CA ALA A 144 10.27 -13.90 -2.95
C ALA A 144 10.33 -12.40 -3.24
N LEU A 145 9.38 -11.92 -4.02
CA LEU A 145 9.19 -10.51 -4.36
C LEU A 145 7.91 -10.00 -3.69
N LEU A 146 7.98 -8.82 -3.09
CA LEU A 146 6.86 -8.11 -2.51
C LEU A 146 6.71 -6.75 -3.19
N PHE A 147 5.52 -6.49 -3.74
CA PHE A 147 5.13 -5.20 -4.26
C PHE A 147 4.03 -4.61 -3.38
N ASP A 148 4.35 -3.55 -2.63
CA ASP A 148 3.45 -2.87 -1.69
C ASP A 148 2.77 -1.70 -2.43
N ALA A 149 1.53 -1.91 -2.85
CA ALA A 149 0.80 -1.03 -3.75
C ALA A 149 -0.06 -0.02 -2.98
N HIS A 150 0.19 1.27 -3.27
CA HIS A 150 -0.44 2.39 -2.58
C HIS A 150 -0.84 3.52 -3.51
N SER A 151 -1.69 4.41 -3.02
CA SER A 151 -1.93 5.69 -3.66
C SER A 151 -2.44 6.76 -2.71
N ILE A 152 -2.20 8.01 -3.08
CA ILE A 152 -2.59 9.18 -2.32
C ILE A 152 -3.03 10.31 -3.26
N ALA A 153 -3.85 11.23 -2.76
CA ALA A 153 -4.20 12.44 -3.51
C ALA A 153 -2.92 13.22 -3.89
N SER A 154 -2.91 13.76 -5.10
CA SER A 154 -1.73 14.32 -5.76
C SER A 154 -1.23 15.62 -5.12
N VAL A 155 -2.06 16.32 -4.36
CA VAL A 155 -1.73 17.58 -3.68
C VAL A 155 -2.25 17.52 -2.24
N ILE A 156 -1.32 17.39 -1.29
CA ILE A 156 -1.62 17.44 0.15
C ILE A 156 -0.59 18.34 0.83
N PRO A 157 -0.85 19.66 0.94
CA PRO A 157 0.13 20.64 1.41
C PRO A 157 0.73 20.34 2.79
N ARG A 158 -0.02 19.66 3.66
CA ARG A 158 0.46 19.23 4.98
C ARG A 158 1.55 18.15 4.90
N LEU A 159 1.55 17.32 3.86
CA LEU A 159 2.45 16.17 3.74
C LEU A 159 3.63 16.40 2.80
N PHE A 160 3.47 17.24 1.77
CA PHE A 160 4.50 17.56 0.78
C PHE A 160 4.15 18.84 0.01
N ASP A 161 5.18 19.49 -0.53
CA ASP A 161 5.04 20.72 -1.32
C ASP A 161 4.59 20.41 -2.76
N GLY A 162 3.62 21.18 -3.24
CA GLY A 162 3.15 21.11 -4.63
C GLY A 162 2.45 19.81 -5.00
N LYS A 163 2.58 19.42 -6.27
CA LYS A 163 2.06 18.14 -6.80
C LYS A 163 3.11 17.05 -6.61
N LEU A 164 2.71 15.93 -6.01
CA LEU A 164 3.52 14.73 -5.89
C LEU A 164 3.91 14.18 -7.28
N PRO A 165 5.13 13.65 -7.46
CA PRO A 165 5.45 12.83 -8.64
C PRO A 165 4.41 11.71 -8.81
N ASP A 166 4.15 11.31 -10.06
CA ASP A 166 3.06 10.38 -10.37
C ASP A 166 3.34 8.96 -9.86
N LEU A 167 4.61 8.54 -9.89
CA LEU A 167 5.12 7.23 -9.45
C LEU A 167 6.22 7.43 -8.40
N ASN A 168 5.97 7.08 -7.14
CA ASN A 168 6.99 7.20 -6.08
C ASN A 168 7.38 5.81 -5.61
N LEU A 169 8.54 5.35 -6.09
CA LEU A 169 9.12 4.07 -5.70
C LEU A 169 9.79 4.22 -4.33
N GLY A 170 9.55 3.28 -3.43
CA GLY A 170 10.12 3.25 -2.09
C GLY A 170 10.84 1.94 -1.81
N THR A 171 12.12 2.00 -1.44
CA THR A 171 12.96 0.81 -1.19
C THR A 171 13.68 0.86 0.16
N ASN A 172 13.12 1.63 1.10
CA ASN A 172 13.73 1.97 2.38
C ASN A 172 15.18 2.46 2.21
N ASP A 173 15.37 3.45 1.32
CA ASP A 173 16.69 3.98 0.97
C ASP A 173 17.69 2.87 0.52
N GLY A 174 17.18 1.86 -0.20
CA GLY A 174 17.95 0.75 -0.74
C GLY A 174 18.09 -0.47 0.19
N ALA A 175 17.51 -0.43 1.39
CA ALA A 175 17.61 -1.54 2.34
C ALA A 175 16.59 -2.67 2.12
N SER A 176 15.48 -2.44 1.42
CA SER A 176 14.41 -3.44 1.30
C SER A 176 14.51 -4.35 0.07
N CYS A 177 15.36 -4.01 -0.91
CA CYS A 177 15.56 -4.81 -2.12
C CYS A 177 17.01 -4.73 -2.62
N ALA A 178 17.37 -5.57 -3.58
CA ALA A 178 18.65 -5.40 -4.27
C ALA A 178 18.63 -4.13 -5.12
N VAL A 179 19.77 -3.43 -5.21
CA VAL A 179 19.90 -2.20 -6.02
C VAL A 179 19.58 -2.46 -7.49
N THR A 180 20.00 -3.61 -8.02
CA THR A 180 19.72 -4.00 -9.41
C THR A 180 18.23 -4.17 -9.70
N LEU A 181 17.41 -4.47 -8.68
CA LEU A 181 15.95 -4.51 -8.84
C LEU A 181 15.36 -3.11 -8.92
N SER A 182 15.77 -2.20 -8.02
CA SER A 182 15.28 -0.81 -8.04
C SER A 182 15.70 -0.09 -9.31
N ASP A 183 16.94 -0.30 -9.78
CA ASP A 183 17.44 0.29 -11.03
C ASP A 183 16.60 -0.17 -12.23
N ARG A 184 16.22 -1.45 -12.27
CA ARG A 184 15.37 -1.97 -13.35
C ARG A 184 13.98 -1.34 -13.36
N LEU A 185 13.38 -1.10 -12.19
CA LEU A 185 12.10 -0.42 -12.08
C LEU A 185 12.20 1.06 -12.49
N VAL A 186 13.27 1.75 -12.08
CA VAL A 186 13.55 3.13 -12.51
C VAL A 186 13.71 3.20 -14.03
N THR A 187 14.52 2.32 -14.62
CA THR A 187 14.65 2.23 -16.09
C THR A 187 13.32 1.95 -16.78
N CYS A 188 12.41 1.17 -16.18
CA CYS A 188 11.06 0.98 -16.72
C CYS A 188 10.29 2.30 -16.76
N CYS A 189 10.38 3.12 -15.71
CA CYS A 189 9.76 4.45 -15.65
C CYS A 189 10.39 5.44 -16.62
N GLU A 190 11.71 5.41 -16.84
CA GLU A 190 12.43 6.31 -17.74
C GLU A 190 12.11 6.08 -19.24
N ARG A 191 11.65 4.88 -19.60
CA ARG A 191 11.28 4.51 -20.98
C ARG A 191 9.99 5.16 -21.48
N GLN A 192 9.26 5.84 -20.61
CA GLN A 192 8.03 6.54 -20.94
C GLN A 192 8.13 8.03 -20.55
N GLN A 193 7.24 8.86 -21.08
CA GLN A 193 7.25 10.32 -20.88
C GLN A 193 5.94 10.86 -20.27
N GLN A 194 4.97 9.98 -19.99
CA GLN A 194 3.64 10.33 -19.54
C GLN A 194 3.55 10.57 -18.02
N PHE A 195 4.28 9.78 -17.24
CA PHE A 195 4.24 9.83 -15.78
C PHE A 195 5.58 10.27 -15.21
N SER A 196 5.57 11.28 -14.36
CA SER A 196 6.73 11.64 -13.56
C SER A 196 7.03 10.55 -12.53
N HIS A 197 8.29 10.40 -12.15
CA HIS A 197 8.67 9.38 -11.18
C HIS A 197 9.81 9.84 -10.27
N VAL A 198 9.93 9.18 -9.12
CA VAL A 198 11.02 9.36 -8.17
C VAL A 198 11.29 8.06 -7.42
N LEU A 199 12.55 7.80 -7.06
CA LEU A 199 12.95 6.73 -6.15
C LEU A 199 13.33 7.33 -4.79
N ASN A 200 12.76 6.79 -3.71
CA ASN A 200 13.00 7.20 -2.33
C ASN A 200 12.82 8.72 -2.09
N GLY A 201 11.81 9.30 -2.76
CA GLY A 201 11.37 10.69 -2.53
C GLY A 201 10.62 10.82 -1.20
N ARG A 202 9.40 11.38 -1.24
CA ARG A 202 8.55 11.52 -0.04
C ARG A 202 8.19 10.16 0.58
N PHE A 203 7.93 9.17 -0.25
CA PHE A 203 7.53 7.82 0.13
C PHE A 203 8.67 6.85 -0.10
N LYS A 204 9.37 6.51 0.98
CA LYS A 204 10.54 5.63 0.95
C LYS A 204 10.19 4.15 1.19
N GLY A 205 8.91 3.77 1.14
CA GLY A 205 8.43 2.48 1.63
C GLY A 205 7.96 2.58 3.08
N GLY A 206 6.88 1.91 3.46
CA GLY A 206 6.23 1.93 4.78
C GLY A 206 6.71 0.83 5.73
N TYR A 207 5.88 0.42 6.70
CA TYR A 207 6.22 -0.67 7.62
C TYR A 207 6.39 -2.01 6.88
N ILE A 208 5.45 -2.37 6.00
CA ILE A 208 5.45 -3.62 5.24
C ILE A 208 6.76 -3.74 4.44
N THR A 209 7.10 -2.71 3.66
CA THR A 209 8.35 -2.70 2.89
C THR A 209 9.59 -2.88 3.77
N ARG A 210 9.62 -2.27 4.96
CA ARG A 210 10.77 -2.39 5.90
C ARG A 210 10.84 -3.73 6.60
N ALA A 211 9.70 -4.25 7.05
CA ALA A 211 9.62 -5.47 7.84
C ALA A 211 9.87 -6.72 6.98
N TYR A 212 9.40 -6.69 5.73
CA TYR A 212 9.44 -7.82 4.82
C TYR A 212 10.51 -7.69 3.72
N GLY A 213 11.14 -6.53 3.53
CA GLY A 213 12.32 -6.41 2.69
C GLY A 213 13.56 -6.95 3.38
N LYS A 214 14.04 -8.12 2.97
CA LYS A 214 15.23 -8.81 3.52
C LYS A 214 16.12 -9.30 2.38
N PRO A 215 16.79 -8.40 1.63
CA PRO A 215 17.51 -8.76 0.43
C PRO A 215 18.65 -9.76 0.67
N ALA A 216 19.29 -9.73 1.86
CA ALA A 216 20.29 -10.72 2.26
C ALA A 216 19.73 -12.15 2.41
N GLU A 217 18.41 -12.28 2.50
CA GLU A 217 17.67 -13.53 2.59
C GLU A 217 16.87 -13.81 1.30
N ASN A 218 17.21 -13.19 0.17
CA ASN A 218 16.50 -13.33 -1.12
C ASN A 218 15.00 -13.00 -1.03
N GLN A 219 14.63 -12.04 -0.18
CA GLN A 219 13.27 -11.51 -0.09
C GLN A 219 13.32 -10.01 -0.36
N HIS A 220 12.74 -9.55 -1.45
CA HIS A 220 12.88 -8.18 -1.93
C HIS A 220 11.53 -7.47 -1.93
N ALA A 221 11.45 -6.33 -1.28
CA ALA A 221 10.24 -5.52 -1.18
C ALA A 221 10.42 -4.14 -1.81
N VAL A 222 9.44 -3.71 -2.59
CA VAL A 222 9.35 -2.37 -3.17
C VAL A 222 7.94 -1.83 -2.93
N GLN A 223 7.83 -0.59 -2.45
CA GLN A 223 6.57 0.15 -2.44
C GLN A 223 6.43 0.98 -3.71
N LEU A 224 5.21 1.11 -4.20
CA LEU A 224 4.84 2.15 -5.14
C LEU A 224 3.68 2.97 -4.57
N GLU A 225 3.93 4.27 -4.34
CA GLU A 225 2.89 5.25 -4.05
C GLU A 225 2.51 6.00 -5.34
N LEU A 226 1.26 5.85 -5.76
CA LEU A 226 0.69 6.49 -6.95
C LEU A 226 -0.01 7.80 -6.59
N ALA A 227 0.16 8.84 -7.41
CA ALA A 227 -0.75 9.98 -7.36
C ALA A 227 -2.12 9.61 -7.97
N GLN A 228 -3.20 9.70 -7.19
CA GLN A 228 -4.56 9.25 -7.55
C GLN A 228 -5.13 9.88 -8.82
N VAL A 229 -4.75 11.13 -9.12
CA VAL A 229 -5.12 11.85 -10.35
C VAL A 229 -4.81 11.07 -11.64
N ASN A 230 -3.92 10.08 -11.58
CA ASN A 230 -3.55 9.27 -12.74
C ASN A 230 -4.54 8.15 -13.07
N TYR A 231 -5.55 7.88 -12.23
CA TYR A 231 -6.53 6.82 -12.51
C TYR A 231 -7.94 7.09 -11.95
N MET A 232 -8.14 8.17 -11.19
CA MET A 232 -9.43 8.50 -10.59
C MET A 232 -9.62 10.00 -10.36
N SER A 233 -10.85 10.42 -10.08
CA SER A 233 -11.15 11.73 -9.50
C SER A 233 -10.68 11.78 -8.05
N GLU A 234 -9.90 12.79 -7.69
CA GLU A 234 -9.52 13.06 -6.28
C GLU A 234 -10.62 13.82 -5.52
N GLN A 235 -11.72 14.16 -6.21
CA GLN A 235 -12.91 14.73 -5.60
C GLN A 235 -13.96 13.64 -5.40
N TYR A 236 -14.62 13.68 -4.23
CA TYR A 236 -15.78 12.82 -3.93
C TYR A 236 -16.82 12.93 -5.07
N PRO A 237 -17.36 11.81 -5.59
CA PRO A 237 -17.35 10.46 -5.04
C PRO A 237 -16.18 9.56 -5.47
N PHE A 238 -15.01 10.14 -5.74
CA PHE A 238 -13.78 9.40 -6.01
C PHE A 238 -13.87 8.48 -7.23
N ALA A 239 -14.58 8.91 -8.27
CA ALA A 239 -14.88 8.05 -9.43
C ALA A 239 -13.61 7.58 -10.14
N PHE A 240 -13.55 6.27 -10.42
CA PHE A 240 -12.51 5.68 -11.27
C PHE A 240 -12.61 6.22 -12.70
N ASP A 241 -11.46 6.48 -13.32
CA ASP A 241 -11.36 6.98 -14.69
C ASP A 241 -10.58 5.98 -15.54
N ALA A 242 -11.32 5.15 -16.28
CA ALA A 242 -10.74 4.08 -17.09
C ALA A 242 -9.80 4.61 -18.19
N ALA A 243 -10.04 5.81 -18.72
CA ALA A 243 -9.21 6.39 -19.76
C ALA A 243 -7.84 6.82 -19.21
N ARG A 244 -7.83 7.41 -18.00
CA ARG A 244 -6.58 7.74 -17.28
C ARG A 244 -5.88 6.48 -16.76
N ALA A 245 -6.64 5.52 -16.25
CA ALA A 245 -6.08 4.28 -15.70
C ALA A 245 -5.42 3.38 -16.75
N ALA A 246 -5.98 3.27 -17.96
CA ALA A 246 -5.47 2.35 -18.99
C ALA A 246 -3.96 2.48 -19.31
N PRO A 247 -3.39 3.67 -19.55
CA PRO A 247 -1.93 3.83 -19.71
C PRO A 247 -1.14 3.47 -18.45
N LEU A 248 -1.67 3.80 -17.26
CA LEU A 248 -1.03 3.45 -15.99
C LEU A 248 -0.99 1.93 -15.80
N GLN A 249 -2.09 1.22 -16.06
CA GLN A 249 -2.15 -0.24 -15.97
C GLN A 249 -1.15 -0.93 -16.90
N ARG A 250 -0.94 -0.40 -18.11
CA ARG A 250 0.10 -0.92 -19.02
C ARG A 250 1.49 -0.78 -18.42
N LEU A 251 1.81 0.37 -17.84
CA LEU A 251 3.11 0.59 -17.20
C LEU A 251 3.26 -0.29 -15.95
N LEU A 252 2.23 -0.37 -15.11
CA LEU A 252 2.24 -1.23 -13.93
C LEU A 252 2.47 -2.71 -14.32
N SER A 253 1.82 -3.20 -15.37
CA SER A 253 2.07 -4.55 -15.89
C SER A 253 3.54 -4.73 -16.30
N GLN A 254 4.12 -3.78 -17.03
CA GLN A 254 5.53 -3.83 -17.43
C GLN A 254 6.49 -3.79 -16.24
N MET A 255 6.17 -3.04 -15.19
CA MET A 255 6.96 -2.99 -13.95
C MET A 255 6.90 -4.33 -13.23
N ILE A 256 5.71 -4.93 -13.10
CA ILE A 256 5.52 -6.25 -12.49
C ILE A 256 6.28 -7.32 -13.27
N ASP A 257 6.13 -7.38 -14.60
CA ASP A 257 6.88 -8.30 -15.46
C ASP A 257 8.39 -8.11 -15.30
N SER A 258 8.86 -6.86 -15.28
CA SER A 258 10.28 -6.54 -15.08
C SER A 258 10.82 -7.04 -13.74
N MET A 259 10.01 -6.96 -12.68
CA MET A 259 10.36 -7.42 -11.34
C MET A 259 10.46 -8.95 -11.29
N VAL A 260 9.50 -9.65 -11.91
CA VAL A 260 9.47 -11.12 -12.02
C VAL A 260 10.65 -11.63 -12.84
N ASP A 261 10.90 -11.03 -14.00
CA ASP A 261 12.03 -11.36 -14.87
C ASP A 261 13.37 -11.14 -14.18
N TRP A 262 13.50 -10.08 -13.39
CA TRP A 262 14.71 -9.81 -12.62
C TRP A 262 14.99 -10.93 -11.62
N GLY A 263 13.95 -11.38 -10.89
CA GLY A 263 14.09 -12.47 -9.94
C GLY A 263 14.53 -13.76 -10.60
N ALA A 264 14.01 -14.07 -11.79
CA ALA A 264 14.37 -15.28 -12.53
C ALA A 264 15.87 -15.32 -12.92
N GLN A 265 16.50 -14.15 -13.05
CA GLN A 265 17.92 -14.00 -13.38
C GLN A 265 18.84 -14.08 -12.15
N GLN A 266 18.29 -14.09 -10.93
CA GLN A 266 19.07 -14.21 -9.69
C GLN A 266 19.32 -15.67 -9.27
N ARG A 267 18.86 -16.64 -10.07
CA ARG A 267 19.04 -18.08 -9.84
C ARG A 267 20.37 -18.59 -10.36
#